data_AF-A0A1J9TGP1-F1
#
_entry.id   AF-A0A1J9TGP1-F1
#
_cell.length_a   1.000
_cell.length_b   1.000
_cell.length_c   1.000
_cell.angle_alpha   90.00
_cell.angle_beta   90.00
_cell.angle_gamma   90.00
#
_symmetry.space_group_name_H-M   'P 1'
#
loop_
_entity.id
_entity.type
_entity.pdbx_description
1 polymer ?
#
loop_
_entity_poly.entity_id
_entity_poly.type
_entity_poly.pdbx_seq_one_letter_code
_entity_poly.pdbx_strand_id
1 'polypeptide(L)'
;MSDWRNRPTLIENWNKDIDTFMAIDENGTTDFKGIQKKVKEDFFSTFGDQSDIVLPHDRWFTITGVVMERNNFVSFKDTMNSIKYGYWNEGKYQYKKGLQRVVLHSREIRKKEGPFNPKAINYGELMGDISSLVEKTNFKIFSSSIDKLMHILSYSKPFPVYNLCLEFIVERYCRYLRGSGKTGMLLLESRGKKEDKIILEHLVDLLENGNRYWGAEDFQCIKGVYFNPKWCFKQENQTSFILLELADLVSYPIFKYVSVDKKDRAFEVIEEKIHNYPLYSGYGLKKFP
;
A
#
# COMPACT_ATOMS: atom_id res chain seq x y z
N MET A 1 0.56 22.96 -15.31
CA MET A 1 0.56 21.66 -14.58
C MET A 1 -0.73 20.95 -14.94
N SER A 2 -0.70 19.63 -15.15
CA SER A 2 -1.94 18.85 -15.31
C SER A 2 -2.79 19.02 -14.05
N ASP A 3 -4.05 19.42 -14.22
CA ASP A 3 -4.98 19.53 -13.10
C ASP A 3 -5.41 18.12 -12.66
N TRP A 4 -4.63 17.56 -11.74
CA TRP A 4 -4.85 16.21 -11.19
C TRP A 4 -6.17 16.10 -10.45
N ARG A 5 -6.82 17.22 -10.08
CA ARG A 5 -8.11 17.23 -9.39
C ARG A 5 -9.26 16.75 -10.28
N ASN A 6 -9.18 17.03 -11.58
CA ASN A 6 -10.28 16.73 -12.51
C ASN A 6 -10.23 15.33 -13.11
N ARG A 7 -9.04 14.70 -13.13
CA ARG A 7 -8.85 13.37 -13.72
C ARG A 7 -7.61 12.66 -13.21
N PRO A 8 -7.65 11.31 -13.12
CA PRO A 8 -6.48 10.51 -12.81
C PRO A 8 -5.32 10.87 -13.73
N THR A 9 -4.18 11.17 -13.13
CA THR A 9 -3.01 11.66 -13.85
C THR A 9 -1.78 10.89 -13.42
N LEU A 10 -0.94 10.54 -14.40
CA LEU A 10 0.35 9.91 -14.18
C LEU A 10 1.42 10.95 -13.89
N ILE A 11 2.34 10.63 -12.98
CA ILE A 11 3.52 11.46 -12.71
C ILE A 11 4.82 10.70 -12.96
N GLU A 12 5.79 11.32 -13.62
CA GLU A 12 7.10 10.70 -13.90
C GLU A 12 8.24 11.35 -13.10
N ASN A 13 8.05 12.60 -12.69
CA ASN A 13 9.09 13.40 -12.07
C ASN A 13 8.60 13.93 -10.72
N TRP A 14 9.47 13.83 -9.72
CA TRP A 14 9.24 14.41 -8.41
C TRP A 14 9.51 15.91 -8.45
N ASN A 15 8.47 16.74 -8.26
CA ASN A 15 8.61 18.19 -8.26
C ASN A 15 9.59 18.64 -7.15
N LYS A 16 10.49 19.58 -7.48
CA LYS A 16 11.52 20.06 -6.55
C LYS A 16 10.94 20.68 -5.28
N ASP A 17 9.74 21.25 -5.37
CA ASP A 17 9.06 21.94 -4.28
C ASP A 17 8.25 21.00 -3.36
N ILE A 18 8.32 19.69 -3.58
CA ILE A 18 7.58 18.68 -2.81
C ILE A 18 8.55 17.85 -1.98
N ASP A 19 8.34 17.87 -0.66
CA ASP A 19 9.24 17.24 0.29
C ASP A 19 9.11 15.71 0.27
N THR A 20 7.88 15.20 0.20
CA THR A 20 7.59 13.77 0.38
C THR A 20 6.57 13.21 -0.60
N PHE A 21 6.68 11.91 -0.90
CA PHE A 21 5.63 11.12 -1.52
C PHE A 21 5.16 10.03 -0.56
N MET A 22 3.85 9.83 -0.47
CA MET A 22 3.27 8.62 0.09
C MET A 22 2.80 7.72 -1.05
N ALA A 23 3.52 6.62 -1.28
CA ALA A 23 3.07 5.57 -2.18
C ALA A 23 2.15 4.59 -1.43
N ILE A 24 1.03 4.22 -2.04
CA ILE A 24 -0.04 3.47 -1.39
C ILE A 24 -0.26 2.14 -2.11
N ASP A 25 -0.35 1.07 -1.32
CA ASP A 25 -0.73 -0.28 -1.75
C ASP A 25 -1.65 -0.96 -0.73
N GLU A 26 -2.49 -1.88 -1.17
CA GLU A 26 -3.51 -2.56 -0.38
C GLU A 26 -3.46 -4.08 -0.43
N ASN A 27 -3.97 -4.72 0.62
CA ASN A 27 -4.10 -6.17 0.71
C ASN A 27 -5.45 -6.57 1.34
N GLY A 28 -6.01 -7.69 0.87
CA GLY A 28 -7.35 -8.16 1.23
C GLY A 28 -8.41 -7.71 0.22
N THR A 29 -9.62 -8.27 0.30
CA THR A 29 -10.74 -7.83 -0.58
C THR A 29 -11.53 -6.72 0.09
N THR A 30 -12.19 -5.89 -0.71
CA THR A 30 -13.07 -4.83 -0.20
C THR A 30 -14.52 -5.28 -0.03
N ASP A 31 -14.90 -6.45 -0.55
CA ASP A 31 -16.30 -6.87 -0.57
C ASP A 31 -16.76 -7.44 0.79
N PHE A 32 -18.00 -7.11 1.14
CA PHE A 32 -18.67 -7.64 2.33
C PHE A 32 -19.47 -8.91 2.04
N LYS A 33 -19.71 -9.26 0.76
CA LYS A 33 -20.65 -10.34 0.39
C LYS A 33 -20.21 -11.68 0.97
N GLY A 34 -18.92 -11.98 0.88
CA GLY A 34 -18.36 -13.22 1.43
C GLY A 34 -18.56 -13.34 2.95
N ILE A 35 -18.36 -12.24 3.68
CA ILE A 35 -18.49 -12.21 5.14
C ILE A 35 -19.95 -12.22 5.56
N GLN A 36 -20.81 -11.42 4.92
CA GLN A 36 -22.24 -11.37 5.22
C GLN A 36 -22.92 -12.72 5.00
N LYS A 37 -22.51 -13.47 3.97
CA LYS A 37 -23.00 -14.83 3.73
C LYS A 37 -22.62 -15.76 4.88
N LYS A 38 -21.35 -15.76 5.29
CA LYS A 38 -20.87 -16.59 6.41
C LYS A 38 -21.52 -16.24 7.73
N VAL A 39 -21.63 -14.95 8.07
CA VAL A 39 -22.32 -14.49 9.30
C VAL A 39 -23.76 -14.99 9.35
N LYS A 40 -24.47 -14.98 8.21
CA LYS A 40 -25.82 -15.55 8.14
C LYS A 40 -25.80 -17.06 8.35
N GLU A 41 -24.94 -17.79 7.63
CA GLU A 41 -24.81 -19.25 7.75
C GLU A 41 -24.49 -19.68 9.19
N ASP A 42 -23.54 -19.00 9.85
CA ASP A 42 -23.14 -19.27 11.24
C ASP A 42 -24.25 -18.90 12.23
N PHE A 43 -24.97 -17.78 12.00
CA PHE A 43 -26.13 -17.41 12.84
C PHE A 43 -27.24 -18.46 12.77
N PHE A 44 -27.47 -19.09 11.61
CA PHE A 44 -28.45 -20.16 11.46
C PHE A 44 -27.95 -21.51 12.00
N SER A 45 -26.64 -21.78 12.00
CA SER A 45 -26.07 -23.01 12.57
C SER A 45 -25.97 -22.99 14.10
N THR A 46 -25.90 -21.81 14.74
CA THR A 46 -25.78 -21.67 16.21
C THR A 46 -27.05 -22.11 16.97
N PHE A 47 -28.12 -22.51 16.28
CA PHE A 47 -29.26 -23.24 16.88
C PHE A 47 -29.01 -24.76 17.05
N GLY A 48 -27.82 -25.27 16.70
CA GLY A 48 -27.40 -26.64 16.97
C GLY A 48 -25.87 -26.74 16.98
N ASP A 49 -25.30 -26.95 18.17
CA ASP A 49 -23.89 -27.15 18.49
C ASP A 49 -22.93 -25.94 18.46
N GLN A 50 -22.33 -25.70 19.63
CA GLN A 50 -21.19 -24.81 19.88
C GLN A 50 -19.91 -25.35 19.24
N SER A 51 -19.83 -25.35 17.91
CA SER A 51 -18.57 -25.56 17.21
C SER A 51 -17.84 -24.23 16.97
N ASP A 52 -16.51 -24.26 17.09
CA ASP A 52 -15.63 -23.10 16.97
C ASP A 52 -15.96 -22.24 15.75
N ILE A 53 -16.27 -20.95 15.96
CA ILE A 53 -16.51 -20.00 14.87
C ILE A 53 -15.24 -19.90 14.03
N VAL A 54 -15.24 -20.51 12.85
CA VAL A 54 -14.12 -20.43 11.91
C VAL A 54 -14.09 -19.01 11.32
N LEU A 55 -13.15 -18.21 11.82
CA LEU A 55 -12.98 -16.84 11.36
C LEU A 55 -12.74 -16.79 9.83
N PRO A 56 -13.41 -15.88 9.09
CA PRO A 56 -13.23 -15.80 7.65
C PRO A 56 -11.77 -15.47 7.27
N HIS A 57 -11.18 -16.24 6.34
CA HIS A 57 -9.85 -15.93 5.79
C HIS A 57 -9.75 -14.53 5.16
N ASP A 58 -10.88 -13.98 4.73
CA ASP A 58 -10.99 -12.66 4.12
C ASP A 58 -11.50 -11.61 5.12
N ARG A 59 -11.23 -11.78 6.42
CA ARG A 59 -11.71 -10.87 7.48
C ARG A 59 -11.10 -9.48 7.41
N TRP A 60 -9.83 -9.38 7.03
CA TRP A 60 -9.09 -8.13 7.10
C TRP A 60 -8.95 -7.46 5.73
N PHE A 61 -8.99 -6.14 5.71
CA PHE A 61 -8.58 -5.32 4.58
C PHE A 61 -7.58 -4.27 5.06
N THR A 62 -6.46 -4.10 4.37
CA THR A 62 -5.37 -3.19 4.80
C THR A 62 -4.94 -2.28 3.67
N ILE A 63 -4.75 -1.00 3.95
CA ILE A 63 -4.03 -0.06 3.08
C ILE A 63 -2.79 0.41 3.82
N THR A 64 -1.67 0.41 3.11
CA THR A 64 -0.37 0.85 3.62
C THR A 64 0.17 1.96 2.74
N GLY A 65 0.55 3.07 3.37
CA GLY A 65 1.30 4.18 2.79
C GLY A 65 2.77 4.13 3.20
N VAL A 66 3.67 4.14 2.22
CA VAL A 66 5.11 4.32 2.39
C VAL A 66 5.47 5.75 2.06
N VAL A 67 5.92 6.49 3.06
CA VAL A 67 6.33 7.90 2.97
C VAL A 67 7.84 7.97 2.77
N MET A 68 8.25 8.48 1.61
CA MET A 68 9.66 8.72 1.28
C MET A 68 9.92 10.21 1.16
N GLU A 69 11.04 10.65 1.73
CA GLU A 69 11.55 12.01 1.49
C GLU A 69 12.30 12.07 0.17
N ARG A 70 12.17 13.20 -0.54
CA ARG A 70 12.79 13.43 -1.86
C ARG A 70 14.30 13.16 -1.85
N ASN A 71 14.98 13.57 -0.78
CA ASN A 71 16.43 13.42 -0.63
C ASN A 71 16.87 11.94 -0.56
N ASN A 72 15.97 11.04 -0.15
CA ASN A 72 16.25 9.61 -0.06
C ASN A 72 15.93 8.88 -1.38
N PHE A 73 15.18 9.50 -2.29
CA PHE A 73 14.65 8.81 -3.46
C PHE A 73 15.73 8.37 -4.45
N VAL A 74 16.76 9.20 -4.68
CA VAL A 74 17.83 8.90 -5.65
C VAL A 74 18.64 7.68 -5.20
N SER A 75 19.12 7.68 -3.96
CA SER A 75 19.90 6.54 -3.42
C SER A 75 19.06 5.26 -3.34
N PHE A 76 17.78 5.36 -2.97
CA PHE A 76 16.84 4.25 -3.03
C PHE A 76 16.69 3.71 -4.46
N LYS A 77 16.48 4.60 -5.43
CA LYS A 77 16.35 4.24 -6.85
C LYS A 77 17.57 3.49 -7.37
N ASP A 78 18.75 3.99 -7.07
CA ASP A 78 20.00 3.41 -7.54
C ASP A 78 20.24 2.04 -6.90
N THR A 79 19.89 1.88 -5.62
CA THR A 79 20.01 0.60 -4.91
C THR A 79 19.01 -0.43 -5.45
N MET A 80 17.73 -0.05 -5.60
CA MET A 80 16.68 -0.89 -6.18
C MET A 80 17.07 -1.35 -7.60
N ASN A 81 17.57 -0.45 -8.43
CA ASN A 81 17.99 -0.79 -9.79
C ASN A 81 19.23 -1.67 -9.80
N SER A 82 20.21 -1.41 -8.94
CA SER A 82 21.42 -2.25 -8.79
C SER A 82 21.06 -3.69 -8.44
N ILE A 83 20.11 -3.91 -7.54
CA ILE A 83 19.59 -5.26 -7.25
C ILE A 83 19.04 -5.88 -8.53
N LYS A 84 18.16 -5.18 -9.27
CA LYS A 84 17.59 -5.70 -10.52
C LYS A 84 18.69 -6.05 -11.55
N TYR A 85 19.71 -5.22 -11.70
CA TYR A 85 20.81 -5.48 -12.62
C TYR A 85 21.69 -6.66 -12.19
N GLY A 86 21.82 -6.92 -10.88
CA GLY A 86 22.58 -8.07 -10.37
C GLY A 86 21.93 -9.42 -10.67
N TYR A 87 20.59 -9.46 -10.72
CA TYR A 87 19.84 -10.71 -10.86
C TYR A 87 19.30 -10.99 -12.26
N TRP A 88 19.11 -9.96 -13.07
CA TRP A 88 18.57 -10.09 -14.42
C TRP A 88 19.36 -9.24 -15.40
N ASN A 89 19.58 -9.74 -16.62
CA ASN A 89 20.29 -8.97 -17.66
C ASN A 89 19.57 -7.65 -17.93
N GLU A 90 20.28 -6.53 -17.79
CA GLU A 90 19.72 -5.16 -17.82
C GLU A 90 18.52 -4.94 -16.87
N GLY A 91 18.34 -5.80 -15.86
CA GLY A 91 17.19 -5.82 -14.96
C GLY A 91 15.87 -6.15 -15.65
N LYS A 92 15.91 -6.96 -16.72
CA LYS A 92 14.76 -7.31 -17.56
C LYS A 92 14.52 -8.82 -17.59
N TYR A 93 13.26 -9.19 -17.79
CA TYR A 93 12.84 -10.58 -17.91
C TYR A 93 11.90 -10.76 -19.11
N GLN A 94 11.96 -11.94 -19.73
CA GLN A 94 11.11 -12.30 -20.86
C GLN A 94 9.73 -12.75 -20.35
N TYR A 95 8.78 -11.82 -20.28
CA TYR A 95 7.39 -12.13 -19.96
C TYR A 95 6.66 -12.61 -21.23
N LYS A 96 5.43 -13.13 -21.05
CA LYS A 96 4.56 -13.55 -22.17
C LYS A 96 4.30 -12.43 -23.19
N LYS A 97 4.34 -11.17 -22.73
CA LYS A 97 4.09 -9.97 -23.56
C LYS A 97 5.36 -9.33 -24.12
N GLY A 98 6.53 -9.93 -23.89
CA GLY A 98 7.82 -9.41 -24.35
C GLY A 98 8.82 -9.19 -23.22
N LEU A 99 9.99 -8.66 -23.60
CA LEU A 99 11.05 -8.29 -22.67
C LEU A 99 10.67 -7.00 -21.93
N GLN A 100 10.56 -7.07 -20.60
CA GLN A 100 10.15 -5.93 -19.77
C GLN A 100 11.04 -5.81 -18.53
N ARG A 101 11.08 -4.62 -17.93
CA ARG A 101 11.70 -4.36 -16.62
C ARG A 101 11.13 -5.32 -15.59
N VAL A 102 11.98 -5.95 -14.78
CA VAL A 102 11.50 -6.71 -13.62
C VAL A 102 10.90 -5.76 -12.59
N VAL A 103 9.67 -6.07 -12.17
CA VAL A 103 8.94 -5.37 -11.09
C VAL A 103 8.91 -6.29 -9.89
N LEU A 104 9.39 -5.81 -8.74
CA LEU A 104 9.36 -6.53 -7.47
C LEU A 104 7.93 -6.55 -6.92
N HIS A 105 7.13 -7.46 -7.46
CA HIS A 105 5.75 -7.66 -7.04
C HIS A 105 5.71 -8.75 -5.96
N SER A 106 5.32 -8.37 -4.74
CA SER A 106 5.34 -9.23 -3.55
C SER A 106 4.58 -10.54 -3.77
N ARG A 107 3.47 -10.53 -4.50
CA ARG A 107 2.70 -11.73 -4.81
C ARG A 107 3.49 -12.72 -5.66
N GLU A 108 4.16 -12.26 -6.72
CA GLU A 108 4.95 -13.12 -7.60
C GLU A 108 6.19 -13.66 -6.88
N ILE A 109 6.83 -12.83 -6.06
CA ILE A 109 7.95 -13.22 -5.20
C ILE A 109 7.51 -14.36 -4.26
N ARG A 110 6.42 -14.18 -3.50
CA ARG A 110 5.92 -15.20 -2.57
C ARG A 110 5.53 -16.49 -3.28
N LYS A 111 4.92 -16.39 -4.45
CA LYS A 111 4.53 -17.54 -5.26
C LYS A 111 5.69 -18.16 -6.03
N LYS A 112 6.86 -17.53 -6.05
CA LYS A 112 8.05 -17.99 -6.78
C LYS A 112 7.77 -18.14 -8.28
N GLU A 113 7.04 -17.18 -8.84
CA GLU A 113 6.57 -17.18 -10.23
C GLU A 113 7.40 -16.22 -11.11
N GLY A 114 7.41 -16.49 -12.42
CA GLY A 114 8.07 -15.63 -13.42
C GLY A 114 9.56 -15.41 -13.12
N PRO A 115 10.02 -14.14 -13.04
CA PRO A 115 11.44 -13.81 -12.79
C PRO A 115 11.93 -14.27 -11.41
N PHE A 116 11.03 -14.62 -10.48
CA PHE A 116 11.33 -15.03 -9.11
C PHE A 116 11.35 -16.56 -8.93
N ASN A 117 11.27 -17.33 -10.01
CA ASN A 117 11.33 -18.78 -9.94
C ASN A 117 12.73 -19.26 -9.50
N PRO A 118 12.88 -20.01 -8.39
CA PRO A 118 14.18 -20.49 -7.90
C PRO A 118 14.96 -21.37 -8.87
N LYS A 119 14.31 -21.89 -9.93
CA LYS A 119 15.00 -22.60 -11.01
C LYS A 119 15.77 -21.66 -11.95
N ALA A 120 15.44 -20.37 -11.94
CA ALA A 120 15.97 -19.35 -12.84
C ALA A 120 16.84 -18.29 -12.12
N ILE A 121 16.81 -18.24 -10.79
CA ILE A 121 17.48 -17.21 -9.99
C ILE A 121 17.90 -17.74 -8.63
N ASN A 122 18.96 -17.17 -8.05
CA ASN A 122 19.30 -17.38 -6.64
C ASN A 122 18.29 -16.67 -5.73
N TYR A 123 17.15 -17.31 -5.49
CA TYR A 123 16.04 -16.74 -4.73
C TYR A 123 16.44 -16.39 -3.28
N GLY A 124 17.29 -17.19 -2.64
CA GLY A 124 17.71 -16.96 -1.27
C GLY A 124 18.49 -15.66 -1.10
N GLU A 125 19.45 -15.43 -1.99
CA GLU A 125 20.25 -14.21 -2.05
C GLU A 125 19.37 -13.00 -2.39
N LEU A 126 18.49 -13.13 -3.39
CA LEU A 126 17.56 -12.07 -3.78
C LEU A 126 16.69 -11.63 -2.59
N MET A 127 16.16 -12.57 -1.80
CA MET A 127 15.37 -12.24 -0.62
C MET A 127 16.20 -11.53 0.46
N GLY A 128 17.48 -11.90 0.61
CA GLY A 128 18.42 -11.20 1.48
C GLY A 128 18.66 -9.76 1.05
N ASP A 129 18.84 -9.54 -0.25
CA ASP A 129 19.04 -8.20 -0.82
C ASP A 129 17.78 -7.34 -0.76
N ILE A 130 16.60 -7.90 -1.03
CA ILE A 130 15.31 -7.20 -0.87
C ILE A 130 15.11 -6.81 0.60
N SER A 131 15.38 -7.72 1.53
CA SER A 131 15.27 -7.42 2.97
C SER A 131 16.23 -6.29 3.36
N SER A 132 17.48 -6.35 2.89
CA SER A 132 18.50 -5.33 3.15
C SER A 132 18.14 -3.98 2.53
N LEU A 133 17.58 -3.96 1.31
CA LEU A 133 17.07 -2.75 0.66
C LEU A 133 16.01 -2.09 1.54
N VAL A 134 15.01 -2.86 1.97
CA VAL A 134 13.91 -2.35 2.80
C VAL A 134 14.47 -1.83 4.12
N GLU A 135 15.28 -2.63 4.82
CA GLU A 135 15.90 -2.29 6.11
C GLU A 135 16.72 -0.99 6.06
N LYS A 136 17.59 -0.83 5.05
CA LYS A 136 18.50 0.32 4.94
C LYS A 136 17.84 1.56 4.34
N THR A 137 16.73 1.43 3.62
CA THR A 137 16.04 2.58 3.02
C THR A 137 15.35 3.41 4.11
N ASN A 138 15.59 4.72 4.10
CA ASN A 138 14.95 5.64 5.03
C ASN A 138 13.57 6.08 4.52
N PHE A 139 12.52 5.51 5.11
CA PHE A 139 11.11 5.83 4.85
C PHE A 139 10.28 5.62 6.12
N LYS A 140 9.05 6.15 6.13
CA LYS A 140 8.06 5.95 7.19
C LYS A 140 6.85 5.19 6.68
N ILE A 141 6.20 4.44 7.56
CA ILE A 141 5.01 3.66 7.24
C ILE A 141 3.82 4.21 8.03
N PHE A 142 2.71 4.41 7.32
CA PHE A 142 1.38 4.54 7.87
C PHE A 142 0.51 3.43 7.32
N SER A 143 -0.20 2.70 8.16
CA SER A 143 -1.07 1.63 7.72
C SER A 143 -2.38 1.63 8.51
N SER A 144 -3.44 1.24 7.83
CA SER A 144 -4.76 1.06 8.41
C SER A 144 -5.33 -0.28 7.97
N SER A 145 -5.90 -1.02 8.93
CA SER A 145 -6.52 -2.31 8.72
C SER A 145 -7.93 -2.34 9.31
N ILE A 146 -8.92 -2.66 8.49
CA ILE A 146 -10.32 -2.84 8.91
C ILE A 146 -10.60 -4.33 9.13
N ASP A 147 -11.17 -4.64 10.29
CA ASP A 147 -11.78 -5.94 10.58
C ASP A 147 -13.18 -5.97 9.98
N LYS A 148 -13.31 -6.38 8.72
CA LYS A 148 -14.60 -6.33 8.00
C LYS A 148 -15.73 -7.05 8.73
N LEU A 149 -15.44 -8.10 9.49
CA LEU A 149 -16.45 -8.79 10.29
C LEU A 149 -16.98 -7.88 11.40
N MET A 150 -16.10 -7.31 12.21
CA MET A 150 -16.49 -6.37 13.27
C MET A 150 -17.13 -5.11 12.68
N HIS A 151 -16.69 -4.66 11.51
CA HIS A 151 -17.24 -3.49 10.83
C HIS A 151 -18.72 -3.66 10.52
N ILE A 152 -19.07 -4.78 9.87
CA ILE A 152 -20.46 -5.08 9.49
C ILE A 152 -21.34 -5.25 10.73
N LEU A 153 -20.80 -5.83 11.80
CA LEU A 153 -21.53 -6.03 13.05
C LEU A 153 -21.72 -4.72 13.85
N SER A 154 -20.77 -3.78 13.73
CA SER A 154 -20.78 -2.53 14.51
C SER A 154 -21.62 -1.42 13.89
N TYR A 155 -21.85 -1.46 12.57
CA TYR A 155 -22.51 -0.37 11.84
C TYR A 155 -23.69 -0.87 11.02
N SER A 156 -24.86 -0.23 11.18
CA SER A 156 -26.05 -0.52 10.37
C SER A 156 -25.86 -0.21 8.88
N LYS A 157 -25.02 0.79 8.58
CA LYS A 157 -24.58 1.17 7.23
C LYS A 157 -23.06 1.31 7.24
N PRO A 158 -22.31 0.21 7.10
CA PRO A 158 -20.85 0.24 7.13
C PRO A 158 -20.31 1.09 5.97
N PHE A 159 -19.28 1.88 6.24
CA PHE A 159 -18.60 2.66 5.20
C PHE A 159 -17.81 1.73 4.26
N PRO A 160 -17.59 2.13 2.99
CA PRO A 160 -16.69 1.38 2.11
C PRO A 160 -15.29 1.29 2.72
N VAL A 161 -14.79 0.06 2.96
CA VAL A 161 -13.53 -0.15 3.70
C VAL A 161 -12.31 0.43 3.03
N TYR A 162 -12.31 0.51 1.69
CA TYR A 162 -11.23 1.15 0.94
C TYR A 162 -11.12 2.63 1.30
N ASN A 163 -12.23 3.36 1.16
CA ASN A 163 -12.32 4.79 1.47
C ASN A 163 -11.94 5.04 2.93
N LEU A 164 -12.50 4.25 3.85
CA LEU A 164 -12.24 4.39 5.28
C LEU A 164 -10.74 4.19 5.63
N CYS A 165 -10.10 3.16 5.07
CA CYS A 165 -8.67 2.97 5.24
C CYS A 165 -7.84 4.12 4.65
N LEU A 166 -8.24 4.59 3.46
CA LEU A 166 -7.54 5.65 2.74
C LEU A 166 -7.60 6.97 3.52
N GLU A 167 -8.77 7.35 4.02
CA GLU A 167 -8.95 8.49 4.92
C GLU A 167 -8.01 8.38 6.13
N PHE A 168 -8.01 7.23 6.82
CA PHE A 168 -7.18 7.04 8.02
C PHE A 168 -5.68 7.18 7.78
N ILE A 169 -5.15 6.72 6.64
CA ILE A 169 -3.73 6.89 6.35
C ILE A 169 -3.41 8.31 5.87
N VAL A 170 -4.32 8.97 5.13
CA VAL A 170 -4.14 10.35 4.66
C VAL A 170 -4.17 11.32 5.84
N GLU A 171 -5.08 11.16 6.81
CA GLU A 171 -5.10 11.93 8.06
C GLU A 171 -3.76 11.86 8.80
N ARG A 172 -3.21 10.66 8.95
CA ARG A 172 -1.93 10.41 9.63
C ARG A 172 -0.76 11.04 8.90
N TYR A 173 -0.76 10.92 7.58
CA TYR A 173 0.25 11.55 6.75
C TYR A 173 0.19 13.07 6.84
N CYS A 174 -1.01 13.67 6.76
CA CYS A 174 -1.20 15.11 6.90
C CYS A 174 -0.77 15.60 8.29
N ARG A 175 -1.08 14.87 9.36
CA ARG A 175 -0.58 15.17 10.71
C ARG A 175 0.94 15.20 10.77
N TYR A 176 1.59 14.20 10.16
CA TYR A 176 3.05 14.12 10.09
C TYR A 176 3.67 15.28 9.28
N LEU A 177 3.09 15.62 8.14
CA LEU A 177 3.52 16.73 7.30
C LEU A 177 3.42 18.06 8.04
N ARG A 178 2.27 18.36 8.65
CA ARG A 178 2.05 19.60 9.40
C ARG A 178 2.99 19.72 10.60
N GLY A 179 3.22 18.61 11.32
CA GLY A 179 4.16 18.59 12.44
C GLY A 179 5.61 18.90 12.06
N SER A 180 5.95 18.83 10.77
CA SER A 180 7.28 19.13 10.23
C SER A 180 7.30 20.32 9.26
N GLY A 181 6.16 20.99 9.05
CA GLY A 181 6.04 22.08 8.07
C GLY A 181 6.28 21.63 6.61
N LYS A 182 6.13 20.34 6.32
CA LYS A 182 6.40 19.73 5.00
C LYS A 182 5.14 19.66 4.13
N THR A 183 5.36 19.49 2.83
CA THR A 183 4.33 19.22 1.84
C THR A 183 4.51 17.84 1.21
N GLY A 184 3.40 17.24 0.77
CA GLY A 184 3.40 15.87 0.27
C GLY A 184 2.54 15.65 -0.96
N MET A 185 2.80 14.54 -1.64
CA MET A 185 1.94 14.01 -2.71
C MET A 185 1.52 12.57 -2.39
N LEU A 186 0.37 12.17 -2.93
CA LEU A 186 -0.13 10.79 -2.90
C LEU A 186 0.15 10.11 -4.24
N LEU A 187 0.64 8.87 -4.19
CA LEU A 187 0.89 8.04 -5.35
C LEU A 187 0.22 6.68 -5.17
N LEU A 188 -0.75 6.36 -6.02
CA LEU A 188 -1.50 5.11 -5.97
C LEU A 188 -1.19 4.25 -7.20
N GLU A 189 -1.27 2.93 -7.06
CA GLU A 189 -1.27 2.03 -8.22
C GLU A 189 -2.58 2.20 -9.01
N SER A 190 -2.44 2.42 -10.33
CA SER A 190 -3.58 2.52 -11.25
C SER A 190 -4.27 1.18 -11.44
N ARG A 191 -5.61 1.18 -11.39
CA ARG A 191 -6.46 -0.02 -11.46
C ARG A 191 -7.41 -0.03 -12.65
N GLY A 192 -7.41 1.05 -13.42
CA GLY A 192 -8.36 1.25 -14.50
C GLY A 192 -9.01 2.62 -14.40
N LYS A 193 -9.43 3.15 -15.54
CA LYS A 193 -9.94 4.54 -15.65
C LYS A 193 -11.12 4.82 -14.72
N LYS A 194 -11.98 3.82 -14.49
CA LYS A 194 -13.20 3.97 -13.68
C LYS A 194 -12.85 3.95 -12.20
N GLU A 195 -12.07 2.97 -11.79
CA GLU A 195 -11.61 2.76 -10.42
C GLU A 195 -10.76 3.94 -9.96
N ASP A 196 -9.78 4.37 -10.76
CA ASP A 196 -8.92 5.50 -10.45
C ASP A 196 -9.71 6.80 -10.31
N LYS A 197 -10.75 6.99 -11.14
CA LYS A 197 -11.62 8.17 -11.08
C LYS A 197 -12.42 8.21 -9.77
N ILE A 198 -13.00 7.08 -9.36
CA ILE A 198 -13.77 6.99 -8.10
C ILE A 198 -12.87 7.31 -6.90
N ILE A 199 -11.65 6.77 -6.88
CA ILE A 199 -10.70 7.02 -5.79
C ILE A 199 -10.26 8.49 -5.79
N LEU A 200 -10.01 9.07 -6.96
CA LEU A 200 -9.66 10.48 -7.08
C LEU A 200 -10.79 11.39 -6.60
N GLU A 201 -12.03 11.15 -7.01
CA GLU A 201 -13.19 11.93 -6.57
C GLU A 201 -13.31 11.93 -5.04
N HIS A 202 -13.16 10.76 -4.42
CA HIS A 202 -13.17 10.64 -2.97
C HIS A 202 -12.01 11.39 -2.29
N LEU A 203 -10.79 11.29 -2.82
CA LEU A 203 -9.64 12.03 -2.29
C LEU A 203 -9.80 13.54 -2.47
N VAL A 204 -10.28 14.02 -3.62
CA VAL A 204 -10.51 15.44 -3.86
C VAL A 204 -11.55 15.98 -2.88
N ASP A 205 -12.66 15.28 -2.69
CA ASP A 205 -13.68 15.65 -1.70
C ASP A 205 -13.10 15.75 -0.28
N LEU A 206 -12.32 14.75 0.15
CA LEU A 206 -11.63 14.78 1.44
C LEU A 206 -10.68 15.98 1.58
N LEU A 207 -9.90 16.29 0.53
CA LEU A 207 -8.92 17.37 0.56
C LEU A 207 -9.57 18.76 0.52
N GLU A 208 -10.74 18.90 -0.11
CA GLU A 208 -11.44 20.19 -0.27
C GLU A 208 -12.44 20.48 0.85
N ASN A 209 -13.10 19.45 1.37
CA ASN A 209 -14.18 19.59 2.35
C ASN A 209 -13.81 19.06 3.74
N GLY A 210 -12.68 18.35 3.87
CA GLY A 210 -12.31 17.67 5.10
C GLY A 210 -13.22 16.49 5.41
N ASN A 211 -13.30 16.13 6.68
CA ASN A 211 -14.21 15.11 7.17
C ASN A 211 -14.77 15.47 8.56
N ARG A 212 -15.42 14.53 9.23
CA ARG A 212 -16.04 14.75 10.55
C ARG A 212 -15.06 15.24 11.62
N TYR A 213 -13.76 14.91 11.50
CA TYR A 213 -12.76 15.14 12.53
C TYR A 213 -11.69 16.17 12.14
N TRP A 214 -11.50 16.42 10.84
CA TRP A 214 -10.45 17.28 10.28
C TRP A 214 -11.04 18.26 9.28
N GLY A 215 -10.64 19.53 9.38
CA GLY A 215 -11.04 20.57 8.42
C GLY A 215 -10.23 20.49 7.12
N ALA A 216 -10.71 21.14 6.07
CA ALA A 216 -10.02 21.20 4.78
C ALA A 216 -8.59 21.77 4.90
N GLU A 217 -8.39 22.72 5.81
CA GLU A 217 -7.10 23.32 6.16
C GLU A 217 -6.06 22.29 6.62
N ASP A 218 -6.50 21.21 7.27
CA ASP A 218 -5.58 20.18 7.75
C ASP A 218 -4.98 19.34 6.60
N PHE A 219 -5.65 19.33 5.44
CA PHE A 219 -5.28 18.56 4.25
C PHE A 219 -4.52 19.39 3.20
N GLN A 220 -4.40 20.72 3.38
CA GLN A 220 -3.73 21.62 2.43
C GLN A 220 -2.24 21.28 2.19
N CYS A 221 -1.62 20.50 3.07
CA CYS A 221 -0.25 20.00 2.90
C CYS A 221 -0.12 19.01 1.72
N ILE A 222 -1.21 18.42 1.24
CA ILE A 222 -1.24 17.56 0.05
C ILE A 222 -1.33 18.43 -1.21
N LYS A 223 -0.32 18.31 -2.08
CA LYS A 223 -0.19 19.13 -3.30
C LYS A 223 -0.49 18.35 -4.58
N GLY A 224 -0.77 17.05 -4.49
CA GLY A 224 -0.99 16.19 -5.64
C GLY A 224 -1.47 14.80 -5.30
N VAL A 225 -2.31 14.25 -6.18
CA VAL A 225 -2.75 12.84 -6.18
C VAL A 225 -2.51 12.27 -7.56
N TYR A 226 -1.77 11.18 -7.64
CA TYR A 226 -1.35 10.57 -8.90
C TYR A 226 -1.58 9.07 -8.92
N PHE A 227 -1.84 8.56 -10.11
CA PHE A 227 -2.14 7.16 -10.38
C PHE A 227 -1.16 6.66 -11.43
N ASN A 228 -0.26 5.78 -11.00
CA ASN A 228 0.73 5.21 -11.89
C ASN A 228 0.54 3.69 -11.98
N PRO A 229 0.67 3.08 -13.16
CA PRO A 229 0.90 1.64 -13.24
C PRO A 229 2.23 1.26 -12.58
N LYS A 230 2.49 -0.03 -12.31
CA LYS A 230 3.84 -0.48 -11.89
C LYS A 230 4.88 -0.33 -13.00
N TRP A 231 4.52 -0.59 -14.26
CA TRP A 231 5.39 -0.39 -15.43
C TRP A 231 5.16 0.95 -16.11
N CYS A 232 6.22 1.61 -16.57
CA CYS A 232 6.09 2.81 -17.37
C CYS A 232 5.81 2.49 -18.85
N PHE A 233 4.53 2.54 -19.23
CA PHE A 233 4.11 2.30 -20.64
C PHE A 233 4.70 3.32 -21.63
N LYS A 234 4.95 4.56 -21.18
CA LYS A 234 5.58 5.60 -22.02
C LYS A 234 7.03 5.28 -22.38
N GLN A 235 7.66 4.40 -21.61
CA GLN A 235 9.01 3.89 -21.87
C GLN A 235 8.94 2.40 -22.24
N GLU A 236 7.87 1.98 -22.90
CA GLU A 236 7.69 0.61 -23.41
C GLU A 236 7.93 -0.49 -22.36
N ASN A 237 7.53 -0.22 -21.11
CA ASN A 237 7.74 -1.09 -19.94
C ASN A 237 9.21 -1.42 -19.63
N GLN A 238 10.14 -0.62 -20.12
CA GLN A 238 11.59 -0.76 -19.86
C GLN A 238 12.02 -0.14 -18.52
N THR A 239 11.11 0.61 -17.88
CA THR A 239 11.25 1.14 -16.53
C THR A 239 9.98 0.91 -15.70
N SER A 240 10.09 1.08 -14.39
CA SER A 240 9.01 0.87 -13.43
C SER A 240 8.97 1.96 -12.37
N PHE A 241 7.79 2.14 -11.75
CA PHE A 241 7.59 3.10 -10.67
C PHE A 241 7.94 2.46 -9.33
N ILE A 242 9.23 2.44 -9.03
CA ILE A 242 9.85 1.72 -7.90
C ILE A 242 9.30 2.08 -6.51
N LEU A 243 8.69 3.25 -6.32
CA LEU A 243 8.09 3.61 -5.03
C LEU A 243 6.80 2.82 -4.78
N LEU A 244 6.04 2.48 -5.85
CA LEU A 244 4.92 1.55 -5.77
C LEU A 244 5.38 0.11 -5.49
N GLU A 245 6.55 -0.28 -6.01
CA GLU A 245 7.15 -1.58 -5.67
C GLU A 245 7.52 -1.66 -4.19
N LEU A 246 8.07 -0.58 -3.61
CA LEU A 246 8.35 -0.53 -2.18
C LEU A 246 7.06 -0.60 -1.35
N ALA A 247 6.02 0.14 -1.74
CA ALA A 247 4.72 0.07 -1.06
C ALA A 247 4.15 -1.36 -1.07
N ASP A 248 4.21 -2.06 -2.21
CA ASP A 248 3.75 -3.44 -2.37
C ASP A 248 4.56 -4.44 -1.52
N LEU A 249 5.89 -4.30 -1.49
CA LEU A 249 6.77 -5.13 -0.65
C LEU A 249 6.48 -4.97 0.85
N VAL A 250 6.10 -3.76 1.28
CA VAL A 250 5.86 -3.41 2.69
C VAL A 250 4.42 -3.71 3.14
N SER A 251 3.44 -3.59 2.24
CA SER A 251 2.02 -3.71 2.60
C SER A 251 1.64 -5.12 3.05
N TYR A 252 2.12 -6.16 2.36
CA TYR A 252 1.75 -7.53 2.69
C TYR A 252 2.23 -8.03 4.08
N PRO A 253 3.49 -7.79 4.51
CA PRO A 253 3.92 -8.13 5.87
C PRO A 253 3.04 -7.52 6.96
N ILE A 254 2.59 -6.26 6.79
CA ILE A 254 1.66 -5.61 7.73
C ILE A 254 0.30 -6.30 7.73
N PHE A 255 -0.27 -6.52 6.54
CA PHE A 255 -1.55 -7.22 6.40
C PHE A 255 -1.50 -8.61 7.07
N LYS A 256 -0.42 -9.36 6.86
CA LYS A 256 -0.22 -10.67 7.46
C LYS A 256 -0.13 -10.57 8.97
N TYR A 257 0.69 -9.66 9.50
CA TYR A 257 0.80 -9.43 10.94
C TYR A 257 -0.56 -9.11 11.57
N VAL A 258 -1.35 -8.20 10.98
CA VAL A 258 -2.67 -7.87 11.51
C VAL A 258 -3.63 -9.06 11.44
N SER A 259 -3.56 -9.86 10.37
CA SER A 259 -4.46 -10.99 10.15
C SER A 259 -4.20 -12.17 11.08
N VAL A 260 -2.93 -12.42 11.42
CA VAL A 260 -2.51 -13.61 12.20
C VAL A 260 -2.01 -13.28 13.60
N ASP A 261 -1.85 -11.99 13.91
CA ASP A 261 -1.31 -11.45 15.16
C ASP A 261 0.05 -12.02 15.57
N LYS A 262 0.86 -12.43 14.59
CA LYS A 262 2.21 -12.98 14.79
C LYS A 262 3.21 -12.24 13.91
N LYS A 263 4.30 -11.78 14.53
CA LYS A 263 5.44 -11.19 13.83
C LYS A 263 6.18 -12.29 13.09
N ASP A 264 6.48 -12.04 11.82
CA ASP A 264 7.42 -12.83 11.05
C ASP A 264 8.63 -11.97 10.67
N ARG A 265 9.66 -12.61 10.09
CA ARG A 265 10.89 -11.93 9.70
C ARG A 265 10.65 -10.74 8.77
N ALA A 266 9.65 -10.82 7.88
CA ALA A 266 9.35 -9.73 6.96
C ALA A 266 8.73 -8.53 7.69
N PHE A 267 7.87 -8.77 8.68
CA PHE A 267 7.33 -7.73 9.54
C PHE A 267 8.41 -7.11 10.44
N GLU A 268 9.29 -7.93 11.02
CA GLU A 268 10.40 -7.45 11.88
C GLU A 268 11.30 -6.45 11.15
N VAL A 269 11.60 -6.69 9.86
CA VAL A 269 12.40 -5.79 9.01
C VAL A 269 11.77 -4.40 8.84
N ILE A 270 10.43 -4.30 8.86
CA ILE A 270 9.71 -3.04 8.65
C ILE A 270 9.17 -2.41 9.93
N GLU A 271 9.24 -3.11 11.06
CA GLU A 271 8.55 -2.71 12.29
C GLU A 271 9.02 -1.33 12.78
N GLU A 272 10.33 -1.10 12.80
CA GLU A 272 10.94 0.17 13.22
C GLU A 272 10.60 1.35 12.30
N LYS A 273 10.10 1.06 11.09
CA LYS A 273 9.71 2.08 10.11
C LYS A 273 8.28 2.54 10.30
N ILE A 274 7.47 1.81 11.07
CA ILE A 274 6.11 2.22 11.41
C ILE A 274 6.17 3.50 12.24
N HIS A 275 5.39 4.50 11.84
CA HIS A 275 5.39 5.78 12.51
C HIS A 275 5.06 5.62 14.01
N ASN A 276 5.83 6.32 14.85
CA ASN A 276 5.78 6.25 16.31
C ASN A 276 6.26 4.92 16.92
N TYR A 277 7.03 4.10 16.20
CA TYR A 277 7.71 2.94 16.80
C TYR A 277 8.52 3.34 18.06
N PRO A 278 8.48 2.55 19.15
CA PRO A 278 7.79 1.25 19.29
C PRO A 278 6.29 1.35 19.62
N LEU A 279 5.77 2.54 19.94
CA LEU A 279 4.37 2.79 20.29
C LEU A 279 3.50 3.09 19.06
N TYR A 280 3.61 2.28 18.02
CA TYR A 280 2.95 2.56 16.74
C TYR A 280 1.46 2.24 16.71
N SER A 281 0.93 1.46 17.66
CA SER A 281 -0.48 1.08 17.71
C SER A 281 -1.37 2.31 17.89
N GLY A 282 -2.34 2.51 17.00
CA GLY A 282 -3.19 3.70 16.94
C GLY A 282 -2.54 4.92 16.28
N TYR A 283 -1.20 4.96 16.21
CA TYR A 283 -0.40 5.98 15.53
C TYR A 283 -0.09 5.53 14.09
N GLY A 284 1.08 4.95 13.83
CA GLY A 284 1.46 4.47 12.51
C GLY A 284 0.71 3.24 12.03
N LEU A 285 0.14 2.43 12.92
CA LEU A 285 -0.69 1.28 12.58
C LEU A 285 -2.06 1.38 13.25
N LYS A 286 -3.11 1.60 12.46
CA LYS A 286 -4.49 1.59 12.94
C LYS A 286 -5.15 0.24 12.65
N LYS A 287 -5.61 -0.44 13.70
CA LYS A 287 -6.61 -1.52 13.57
C LYS A 287 -7.98 -0.91 13.89
N PHE A 288 -8.98 -1.14 13.05
CA PHE A 288 -10.33 -0.59 13.23
C PHE A 288 -11.40 -1.67 13.06
N PRO A 289 -12.44 -1.69 13.92
CA PRO A 289 -13.59 -2.56 13.75
C PRO A 289 -14.39 -2.16 12.52
#